data_AF-Q830S0-F1
#
_entry.id   AF-Q830S0-F1
#
_cell.length_a   1.000
_cell.length_b   1.000
_cell.length_c   1.000
_cell.angle_alpha   90.00
_cell.angle_beta   90.00
_cell.angle_gamma   90.00
#
_symmetry.space_group_name_H-M   'P 1'
#
loop_
_entity.id
_entity.type
_entity.pdbx_description
1 polymer ?
#
loop_
_entity_poly.entity_id
_entity_poly.type
_entity_poly.pdbx_seq_one_letter_code
_entity_poly.pdbx_strand_id
1 'polypeptide(L)'
;MFSYTDTILSIMQRIEVYNEIFKAISKEVQEYGCNQAAHRRGRDTYMFCRNNVNRFFTEEMMFRKNLEPYYDKEATKILLEGLDTYKEGVFFWLEALSESCQVTDELKYQLGIRQKESSYLLINQACKEACEGIQSAHSVHKM
;
A
#
# COMPACT_ATOMS: atom_id res chain seq x y z
N MET A 1 9.64 24.20 -3.76
CA MET A 1 8.40 23.61 -4.30
C MET A 1 8.83 22.34 -5.02
N PHE A 2 8.38 21.17 -4.57
CA PHE A 2 8.71 19.91 -5.27
C PHE A 2 8.14 19.97 -6.69
N SER A 3 8.86 19.42 -7.66
CA SER A 3 8.30 19.31 -9.01
C SER A 3 7.12 18.33 -8.99
N TYR A 4 6.28 18.40 -10.03
CA TYR A 4 5.20 17.44 -10.23
C TYR A 4 5.72 16.00 -10.21
N THR A 5 6.82 15.74 -10.91
CA THR A 5 7.47 14.43 -10.98
C THR A 5 8.01 14.00 -9.62
N ASP A 6 8.65 14.89 -8.86
CA ASP A 6 9.13 14.56 -7.51
C ASP A 6 7.99 14.20 -6.56
N THR A 7 6.83 14.86 -6.71
CA THR A 7 5.63 14.57 -5.92
C THR A 7 5.14 13.14 -6.18
N ILE A 8 5.03 12.76 -7.46
CA ILE A 8 4.64 11.40 -7.87
C ILE A 8 5.64 10.36 -7.35
N LEU A 9 6.95 10.60 -7.53
CA LEU A 9 8.00 9.68 -7.09
C LEU A 9 8.05 9.52 -5.56
N SER A 10 7.87 10.61 -4.81
CA SER A 10 7.83 10.57 -3.35
C SER A 10 6.65 9.75 -2.83
N ILE A 11 5.47 9.89 -3.45
CA ILE A 11 4.29 9.11 -3.11
C ILE A 11 4.51 7.62 -3.41
N MET A 12 5.06 7.29 -4.59
CA MET A 12 5.39 5.91 -4.95
C MET A 12 6.33 5.25 -3.93
N GLN A 13 7.46 5.91 -3.61
CA GLN A 13 8.41 5.41 -2.62
C GLN A 13 7.73 5.14 -1.29
N ARG A 14 6.80 6.01 -0.88
CA ARG A 14 6.07 5.79 0.36
C ARG A 14 5.16 4.58 0.31
N ILE A 15 4.45 4.37 -0.80
CA ILE A 15 3.59 3.20 -0.98
C ILE A 15 4.42 1.92 -0.98
N GLU A 16 5.59 1.90 -1.64
CA GLU A 16 6.52 0.76 -1.61
C GLU A 16 6.93 0.37 -0.18
N VAL A 17 7.23 1.35 0.69
CA VAL A 17 7.52 1.07 2.10
C VAL A 17 6.34 0.39 2.79
N TYR A 18 5.11 0.87 2.57
CA TYR A 18 3.92 0.22 3.11
C TYR A 18 3.71 -1.19 2.56
N ASN A 19 4.09 -1.45 1.29
CA ASN A 19 4.02 -2.79 0.73
C ASN A 19 4.85 -3.76 1.55
N GLU A 20 6.10 -3.39 1.79
CA GLU A 20 7.07 -4.27 2.44
C GLU A 20 6.67 -4.50 3.89
N ILE A 21 6.13 -3.47 4.56
CA ILE A 21 5.50 -3.61 5.87
C ILE A 21 4.36 -4.64 5.81
N PHE A 22 3.38 -4.48 4.90
CA PHE A 22 2.23 -5.39 4.85
C PHE A 22 2.59 -6.80 4.36
N LYS A 23 3.60 -6.96 3.51
CA LYS A 23 4.15 -8.27 3.13
C LYS A 23 4.80 -8.97 4.32
N ALA A 24 5.64 -8.26 5.07
CA ALA A 24 6.27 -8.79 6.28
C ALA A 24 5.22 -9.24 7.29
N ILE A 25 4.19 -8.42 7.51
CA ILE A 25 3.06 -8.76 8.36
C ILE A 25 2.29 -9.97 7.82
N SER A 26 1.96 -10.01 6.53
CA SER A 26 1.22 -11.13 5.92
C SER A 26 1.97 -12.46 6.08
N LYS A 27 3.30 -12.43 5.94
CA LYS A 27 4.17 -13.58 6.19
C LYS A 27 4.10 -14.02 7.65
N GLU A 28 4.17 -13.08 8.59
CA GLU A 28 4.03 -13.38 10.02
C GLU A 28 2.66 -14.00 10.33
N VAL A 29 1.57 -13.46 9.80
CA VAL A 29 0.22 -14.02 9.95
C VAL A 29 0.14 -15.47 9.47
N GLN A 30 0.70 -15.76 8.29
CA GLN A 30 0.69 -17.11 7.71
C GLN A 30 1.57 -18.10 8.50
N GLU A 31 2.74 -17.67 8.97
CA GLU A 31 3.67 -18.54 9.71
C GLU A 31 3.18 -18.85 11.13
N TYR A 32 2.55 -17.89 11.83
CA TYR A 32 2.15 -18.03 13.23
C TYR A 32 0.69 -18.45 13.42
N GLY A 33 -0.17 -18.34 12.40
CA GLY A 33 -1.54 -18.84 12.44
C GLY A 33 -1.67 -20.34 12.74
N CYS A 34 -0.61 -21.12 12.50
CA CYS A 34 -0.56 -22.57 12.74
C CYS A 34 -0.21 -23.00 14.17
N ASN A 35 0.28 -22.12 15.06
CA ASN A 35 0.75 -22.53 16.39
C ASN A 35 -0.05 -21.87 17.52
N GLN A 36 -0.91 -22.68 18.16
CA GLN A 36 -1.92 -22.33 19.17
C GLN A 36 -1.39 -21.76 20.51
N ALA A 37 -0.09 -21.48 20.66
CA ALA A 37 0.48 -20.95 21.91
C ALA A 37 0.32 -19.41 22.08
N ALA A 38 -0.46 -18.74 21.22
CA ALA A 38 -0.18 -17.37 20.79
C ALA A 38 -1.28 -16.30 21.07
N HIS A 39 -2.16 -16.45 22.07
CA HIS A 39 -3.26 -15.48 22.26
C HIS A 39 -2.82 -14.02 22.51
N ARG A 40 -1.76 -13.78 23.32
CA ARG A 40 -1.22 -12.41 23.50
C ARG A 40 -0.45 -11.93 22.27
N ARG A 41 0.40 -12.79 21.71
CA ARG A 41 1.23 -12.46 20.54
C ARG A 41 0.38 -12.12 19.32
N GLY A 42 -0.68 -12.89 19.04
CA GLY A 42 -1.63 -12.60 17.96
C GLY A 42 -2.33 -11.26 18.15
N ARG A 43 -2.73 -10.91 19.39
CA ARG A 43 -3.33 -9.60 19.68
C ARG A 43 -2.35 -8.44 19.46
N ASP A 44 -1.10 -8.59 19.89
CA ASP A 44 -0.06 -7.57 19.68
C ASP A 44 0.23 -7.40 18.18
N THR A 45 0.33 -8.49 17.42
CA THR A 45 0.48 -8.45 15.96
C THR A 45 -0.72 -7.78 15.30
N TYR A 46 -1.96 -8.13 15.68
CA TYR A 46 -3.17 -7.49 15.12
C TYR A 46 -3.21 -5.97 15.40
N MET A 47 -2.84 -5.55 16.62
CA MET A 47 -2.72 -4.13 16.94
C MET A 47 -1.64 -3.45 16.09
N PHE A 48 -0.50 -4.10 15.87
CA PHE A 48 0.54 -3.62 14.97
C PHE A 48 0.05 -3.48 13.53
N CYS A 49 -0.72 -4.46 13.01
CA CYS A 49 -1.38 -4.39 11.70
C CYS A 49 -2.26 -3.14 11.62
N ARG A 50 -3.21 -3.00 12.55
CA ARG A 50 -4.18 -1.91 12.59
C ARG A 50 -3.52 -0.54 12.66
N ASN A 51 -2.45 -0.40 13.47
CA ASN A 51 -1.70 0.84 13.57
C ASN A 51 -1.04 1.25 12.25
N ASN A 52 -0.46 0.30 11.52
CA ASN A 52 0.15 0.58 10.21
C ASN A 52 -0.91 0.92 9.16
N VAL A 53 -2.08 0.27 9.18
CA VAL A 53 -3.21 0.62 8.30
C VAL A 53 -3.70 2.05 8.59
N ASN A 54 -3.91 2.41 9.85
CA ASN A 54 -4.33 3.76 10.23
C ASN A 54 -3.31 4.83 9.81
N ARG A 55 -2.02 4.53 9.99
CA ARG A 55 -0.93 5.42 9.56
C ARG A 55 -0.95 5.60 8.04
N PHE A 56 -1.08 4.51 7.29
CA PHE A 56 -1.21 4.54 5.84
C PHE A 56 -2.40 5.42 5.42
N PHE A 57 -3.59 5.23 5.99
CA PHE A 57 -4.77 6.04 5.64
C PHE A 57 -4.59 7.54 5.93
N THR A 58 -3.87 7.86 6.99
CA THR A 58 -3.53 9.27 7.31
C THR A 58 -2.56 9.85 6.29
N GLU A 59 -1.49 9.13 5.94
CA GLU A 59 -0.52 9.59 4.94
C GLU A 59 -1.15 9.66 3.54
N GLU A 60 -2.01 8.71 3.19
CA GLU A 60 -2.75 8.65 1.92
C GLU A 60 -3.64 9.88 1.72
N MET A 61 -4.33 10.34 2.76
CA MET A 61 -5.09 11.59 2.73
C MET A 61 -4.18 12.80 2.43
N MET A 62 -2.94 12.80 2.93
CA MET A 62 -1.97 13.86 2.63
C MET A 62 -1.43 13.75 1.19
N PHE A 63 -1.24 12.53 0.67
CA PHE A 63 -0.88 12.32 -0.74
C PHE A 63 -1.92 12.93 -1.66
N ARG A 64 -3.22 12.71 -1.41
CA ARG A 64 -4.29 13.32 -2.21
C ARG A 64 -4.26 14.83 -2.21
N LYS A 65 -4.07 15.45 -1.04
CA LYS A 65 -3.95 16.92 -0.94
C LYS A 65 -2.78 17.46 -1.76
N ASN A 66 -1.66 16.74 -1.78
CA ASN A 66 -0.49 17.13 -2.58
C ASN A 66 -0.71 16.94 -4.09
N LEU A 67 -1.61 16.05 -4.49
CA LEU A 67 -1.97 15.78 -5.89
C LEU A 67 -3.09 16.68 -6.41
N GLU A 68 -3.86 17.34 -5.54
CA GLU A 68 -4.98 18.21 -5.91
C GLU A 68 -4.62 19.27 -6.97
N PRO A 69 -3.45 19.95 -6.91
CA PRO A 69 -3.07 20.92 -7.95
C PRO A 69 -2.78 20.29 -9.33
N TYR A 70 -2.67 18.97 -9.41
CA TYR A 70 -2.28 18.23 -10.60
C TYR A 70 -3.36 17.27 -11.12
N TYR A 71 -4.59 17.37 -10.60
CA TYR A 71 -5.69 16.42 -10.85
C TYR A 71 -5.96 16.14 -12.34
N ASP A 72 -5.80 17.14 -13.21
CA ASP A 72 -6.05 17.00 -14.64
C ASP A 72 -4.97 16.18 -15.39
N LYS A 73 -3.80 15.97 -14.77
CA LYS A 73 -2.70 15.22 -15.38
C LYS A 73 -2.96 13.73 -15.35
N GLU A 74 -2.67 13.06 -16.47
CA GLU A 74 -2.96 11.64 -16.64
C GLU A 74 -2.28 10.75 -15.59
N ALA A 75 -0.98 10.96 -15.37
CA ALA A 75 -0.23 10.29 -14.30
C ALA A 75 -0.88 10.47 -12.91
N THR A 76 -1.50 11.62 -12.63
CA THR A 76 -2.18 11.84 -11.34
C THR A 76 -3.45 11.01 -11.24
N LYS A 77 -4.25 10.92 -12.31
CA LYS A 77 -5.47 10.10 -12.33
C LYS A 77 -5.14 8.62 -12.12
N ILE A 78 -4.14 8.11 -12.84
CA ILE A 78 -3.67 6.73 -12.68
C ILE A 78 -3.15 6.49 -11.27
N LEU A 79 -2.40 7.44 -10.69
CA LEU A 79 -1.90 7.31 -9.31
C LEU A 79 -3.05 7.29 -8.30
N LEU A 80 -4.07 8.12 -8.47
CA LEU A 80 -5.25 8.15 -7.60
C LEU A 80 -6.02 6.82 -7.67
N GLU A 81 -6.20 6.26 -8.87
CA GLU A 81 -6.80 4.94 -9.05
C GLU A 81 -5.96 3.83 -8.38
N GLY A 82 -4.64 3.90 -8.52
CA GLY A 82 -3.72 3.01 -7.82
C GLY A 82 -3.84 3.14 -6.29
N LEU A 83 -3.91 4.36 -5.75
CA LEU A 83 -4.10 4.60 -4.32
C LEU A 83 -5.44 4.06 -3.81
N ASP A 84 -6.53 4.25 -4.57
CA ASP A 84 -7.85 3.70 -4.25
C ASP A 84 -7.82 2.17 -4.21
N THR A 85 -7.24 1.55 -5.25
CA THR A 85 -7.09 0.09 -5.34
C THR A 85 -6.23 -0.47 -4.20
N TYR A 86 -5.14 0.21 -3.85
CA TYR A 86 -4.28 -0.22 -2.75
C TYR A 86 -4.99 -0.12 -1.41
N LYS A 87 -5.72 0.97 -1.18
CA LYS A 87 -6.50 1.21 0.04
C LYS A 87 -7.60 0.18 0.22
N GLU A 88 -8.33 -0.14 -0.84
CA GLU A 88 -9.34 -1.21 -0.85
C GLU A 88 -8.69 -2.57 -0.52
N GLY A 89 -7.54 -2.87 -1.13
CA GLY A 89 -6.82 -4.12 -0.86
C GLY A 89 -6.34 -4.25 0.58
N VAL A 90 -5.84 -3.16 1.17
CA VAL A 90 -5.47 -3.09 2.60
C VAL A 90 -6.69 -3.29 3.49
N PHE A 91 -7.84 -2.72 3.11
CA PHE A 91 -9.09 -2.84 3.86
C PHE A 91 -9.60 -4.29 3.87
N PHE A 92 -9.71 -4.94 2.70
CA PHE A 92 -10.10 -6.36 2.64
C PHE A 92 -9.15 -7.29 3.39
N TRP A 93 -7.85 -7.01 3.28
CA TRP A 93 -6.83 -7.77 4.00
C TRP A 93 -7.02 -7.64 5.52
N LEU A 94 -7.28 -6.45 6.05
CA LEU A 94 -7.50 -6.24 7.49
C LEU A 94 -8.83 -6.84 7.96
N GLU A 95 -9.91 -6.70 7.19
CA GLU A 95 -11.22 -7.28 7.51
C GLU A 95 -11.20 -8.82 7.57
N ALA A 96 -10.29 -9.45 6.83
CA ALA A 96 -10.14 -10.89 6.82
C ALA A 96 -9.46 -11.44 8.09
N LEU A 97 -8.92 -10.58 8.97
CA LEU A 97 -8.19 -10.98 10.16
C LEU A 97 -9.05 -10.91 11.44
N SER A 98 -8.92 -11.92 12.31
CA SER A 98 -9.42 -11.85 13.68
C SER A 98 -8.54 -10.95 14.56
N GLU A 99 -9.04 -10.62 15.75
CA GLU A 99 -8.23 -9.95 16.79
C GLU A 99 -7.05 -10.80 17.31
N SER A 100 -7.05 -12.11 17.04
CA SER A 100 -5.90 -13.01 17.27
C SER A 100 -4.94 -13.06 16.07
N CYS A 101 -5.14 -12.20 15.06
CA CYS A 101 -4.37 -12.15 13.81
C CYS A 101 -4.40 -13.47 13.03
N GLN A 102 -5.55 -14.13 13.02
CA GLN A 102 -5.80 -15.33 12.22
C GLN A 102 -6.66 -14.97 11.01
N VAL A 103 -6.42 -15.60 9.87
CA VAL A 103 -7.27 -15.43 8.70
C VAL A 103 -8.62 -16.11 8.96
N THR A 104 -9.68 -15.32 8.92
CA THR A 104 -11.07 -15.75 9.15
C THR A 104 -11.90 -15.78 7.87
N ASP A 105 -11.49 -15.02 6.86
CA ASP A 105 -12.09 -15.01 5.52
C ASP A 105 -10.99 -15.08 4.46
N GLU A 106 -10.70 -16.29 3.99
CA GLU A 106 -9.65 -16.54 3.01
C GLU A 106 -9.92 -15.83 1.68
N LEU A 107 -11.19 -15.69 1.28
CA LEU A 107 -11.54 -15.05 0.01
C LEU A 107 -11.23 -13.56 0.05
N LYS A 108 -11.63 -12.86 1.13
CA LYS A 108 -11.25 -11.46 1.35
C LYS A 108 -9.74 -11.29 1.49
N TYR A 109 -9.07 -12.20 2.20
CA TYR A 109 -7.62 -12.15 2.37
C TYR A 109 -6.89 -12.20 1.02
N GLN A 110 -7.25 -13.16 0.17
CA GLN A 110 -6.68 -13.30 -1.18
C GLN A 110 -7.09 -12.16 -2.13
N LEU A 111 -8.30 -11.63 -1.97
CA LEU A 111 -8.73 -10.45 -2.73
C LEU A 111 -7.89 -9.23 -2.35
N GLY A 112 -7.65 -9.00 -1.05
CA GLY A 112 -6.83 -7.91 -0.55
C GLY A 112 -5.39 -7.99 -1.04
N ILE A 113 -4.79 -9.19 -1.07
CA ILE A 113 -3.46 -9.40 -1.66
C ILE A 113 -3.44 -9.02 -3.15
N ARG A 114 -4.39 -9.55 -3.94
CA ARG A 114 -4.46 -9.28 -5.39
C ARG A 114 -4.69 -7.81 -5.73
N GLN A 115 -5.56 -7.12 -4.98
CA GLN A 115 -5.79 -5.69 -5.19
C GLN A 115 -4.52 -4.87 -4.88
N LYS A 116 -3.79 -5.20 -3.80
CA LYS A 116 -2.50 -4.57 -3.54
C LYS A 116 -1.53 -4.78 -4.70
N GLU A 117 -1.40 -6.00 -5.24
CA GLU A 117 -0.55 -6.25 -6.41
C GLU A 117 -0.98 -5.46 -7.65
N SER A 118 -2.28 -5.45 -7.96
CA SER A 118 -2.85 -4.68 -9.07
C SER A 118 -2.58 -3.18 -8.94
N SER A 119 -2.67 -2.65 -7.71
CA SER A 119 -2.36 -1.24 -7.46
C SER A 119 -0.92 -0.85 -7.81
N TYR A 120 0.07 -1.74 -7.60
CA TYR A 120 1.45 -1.47 -8.00
C TYR A 120 1.61 -1.38 -9.51
N LEU A 121 0.80 -2.09 -10.30
CA LEU A 121 0.82 -1.93 -11.76
C LEU A 121 0.39 -0.51 -12.14
N LEU A 122 -0.68 -0.01 -11.52
CA LEU A 122 -1.18 1.36 -11.74
C LEU A 122 -0.19 2.41 -11.24
N ILE A 123 0.34 2.28 -10.02
CA ILE A 123 1.31 3.23 -9.47
C ILE A 123 2.58 3.29 -10.32
N ASN A 124 3.10 2.14 -10.76
CA ASN A 124 4.24 2.12 -11.67
C ASN A 124 3.94 2.75 -13.03
N GLN A 125 2.71 2.57 -13.54
CA GLN A 125 2.27 3.22 -14.77
C GLN A 125 2.20 4.75 -14.60
N ALA A 126 1.65 5.23 -13.49
CA ALA A 126 1.62 6.65 -13.15
C ALA A 126 3.02 7.27 -13.09
N CYS A 127 4.00 6.54 -12.53
CA CYS A 127 5.39 7.01 -12.49
C CYS A 127 6.02 7.06 -13.87
N LYS A 128 5.79 6.06 -14.72
CA LYS A 128 6.26 6.10 -16.12
C LYS A 128 5.68 7.30 -16.85
N GLU A 129 4.39 7.54 -16.71
CA GLU A 129 3.68 8.66 -17.33
C GLU A 129 4.20 10.02 -16.80
N ALA A 130 4.43 10.16 -15.49
CA ALA A 130 4.95 11.38 -14.87
C ALA A 130 6.41 11.70 -15.25
N CYS A 131 7.16 10.67 -15.65
CA CYS A 131 8.54 10.77 -16.09
C CYS A 131 8.67 10.76 -17.63
N GLU A 132 7.59 11.01 -18.38
CA GLU A 132 7.57 11.02 -19.86
C GLU A 132 8.11 9.70 -20.49
N GLY A 133 7.94 8.58 -19.81
CA GLY A 133 8.40 7.26 -20.27
C GLY A 133 9.84 6.91 -19.89
N ILE A 134 10.53 7.69 -19.04
CA ILE A 134 11.82 7.27 -18.48
C ILE A 134 11.62 5.98 -17.68
N GLN A 135 12.29 4.90 -18.12
CA GLN A 135 12.23 3.60 -17.47
C GLN A 135 12.85 3.69 -16.07
N SER A 136 12.00 3.61 -15.06
CA SER A 136 12.29 3.35 -13.64
C SER A 136 12.64 4.55 -12.74
N ALA A 137 11.99 4.56 -11.57
CA ALA A 137 12.32 5.41 -10.42
C ALA A 137 13.73 5.12 -9.84
N HIS A 138 14.32 3.96 -10.14
CA HIS A 138 15.71 3.63 -9.77
C HIS A 138 16.76 4.39 -10.62
N SER A 139 16.34 4.99 -11.75
CA SER A 139 17.20 5.73 -12.68
C SER A 139 17.34 7.20 -12.30
N VAL A 140 16.39 7.74 -11.53
CA VAL A 140 16.29 9.18 -11.22
C VAL A 140 17.23 9.58 -10.07
N HIS A 141 17.55 8.65 -9.16
CA HIS A 141 18.48 8.90 -8.03
C HIS A 141 19.97 8.72 -8.38
N LYS A 142 20.33 8.65 -9.67
CA LYS A 142 21.71 8.50 -10.14
C LYS A 142 22.24 9.68 -10.97
N MET A 143 21.54 10.81 -11.03
CA MET A 143 22.08 12.05 -11.62
C MET A 143 22.45 13.06 -10.55
#